data_AF-A0A2M6VW76-F1
#
_entry.id   AF-A0A2M6VW76-F1
#
_cell.length_a   1.000
_cell.length_b   1.000
_cell.length_c   1.000
_cell.angle_alpha   90.00
_cell.angle_beta   90.00
_cell.angle_gamma   90.00
#
_symmetry.space_group_name_H-M   'P 1'
#
loop_
_entity.id
_entity.type
_entity.pdbx_description
1 polymer ?
#
loop_
_entity_poly.entity_id
_entity_poly.type
_entity_poly.pdbx_seq_one_letter_code
_entity_poly.pdbx_strand_id
1 'polypeptide(L)'
;MTELARKRPEFRNINALKDLPSYRLPVAGIVSILHRISGFLMFLLMPLIIWMFDSSITSEISFAKLSAAFNIGMGFVPGWFMKLVALALIWAYLHHFIAGLRHLYMDMFHAVTKEFGKSSAIVTLVLSIGLTAVLGAKMFGLY
;
A
#
# COMPACT_ATOMS: atom_id res chain seq x y z
N MET A 1 19.55 12.91 47.71
CA MET A 1 19.29 11.84 46.72
C MET A 1 17.97 12.18 46.06
N THR A 2 17.96 12.40 44.75
CA THR A 2 16.74 12.74 44.00
C THR A 2 15.82 11.51 44.00
N GLU A 3 14.64 11.63 44.59
CA GLU A 3 13.67 10.54 44.66
C GLU A 3 13.18 10.23 43.23
N LEU A 4 13.53 9.06 42.70
CA LEU A 4 13.10 8.64 41.36
C LEU A 4 11.59 8.39 41.40
N ALA A 5 10.84 9.15 40.60
CA ALA A 5 9.39 9.03 40.51
C ALA A 5 8.96 7.57 40.25
N ARG A 6 7.96 7.09 41.01
CA ARG A 6 7.46 5.71 40.91
C ARG A 6 7.02 5.38 39.48
N LYS A 7 7.55 4.28 38.93
CA LYS A 7 7.22 3.82 37.58
C LYS A 7 5.71 3.53 37.47
N ARG A 8 5.05 4.15 36.47
CA ARG A 8 3.61 3.95 36.21
C ARG A 8 3.35 2.49 35.79
N PRO A 9 2.19 1.92 36.15
CA PRO A 9 1.81 0.58 35.69
C PRO A 9 1.68 0.56 34.16
N GLU A 10 2.23 -0.48 33.54
CA GLU A 10 2.13 -0.73 32.11
C GLU A 10 1.30 -2.01 31.87
N PHE A 11 0.20 -1.90 31.12
CA PHE A 11 -0.59 -3.07 30.72
C PHE A 11 0.05 -3.73 29.50
N ARG A 12 0.80 -4.82 29.74
CA ARG A 12 1.54 -5.57 28.70
C ARG A 12 0.87 -6.89 28.30
N ASN A 13 -0.33 -7.15 28.81
CA ASN A 13 -1.07 -8.40 28.60
C ASN A 13 -1.94 -8.39 27.32
N ILE A 14 -1.61 -7.55 26.33
CA ILE A 14 -2.33 -7.51 25.05
C ILE A 14 -1.74 -8.58 24.13
N ASN A 15 -2.53 -9.58 23.79
CA ASN A 15 -2.20 -10.60 22.80
C ASN A 15 -2.51 -10.08 21.39
N ALA A 16 -1.48 -9.99 20.54
CA ALA A 16 -1.62 -9.44 19.19
C ALA A 16 -2.66 -10.18 18.31
N LEU A 17 -2.80 -11.48 18.47
CA LEU A 17 -3.67 -12.31 17.63
C LEU A 17 -5.10 -12.41 18.17
N LYS A 18 -5.29 -12.34 19.50
CA LYS A 18 -6.62 -12.44 20.12
C LYS A 18 -7.26 -11.07 20.34
N ASP A 19 -6.49 -10.09 20.78
CA ASP A 19 -7.03 -8.82 21.29
C ASP A 19 -7.09 -7.74 20.20
N LEU A 20 -6.07 -7.64 19.32
CA LEU A 20 -6.06 -6.61 18.27
C LEU A 20 -7.22 -6.75 17.27
N PRO A 21 -7.62 -7.95 16.81
CA PRO A 21 -8.77 -8.07 15.91
C PRO A 21 -10.10 -7.63 16.53
N SER A 22 -10.19 -7.61 17.88
CA SER A 22 -11.39 -7.15 18.59
C SER A 22 -11.53 -5.63 18.60
N TYR A 23 -10.45 -4.88 18.34
CA TYR A 23 -10.46 -3.42 18.34
C TYR A 23 -11.18 -2.86 17.11
N ARG A 24 -12.16 -1.99 17.35
CA ARG A 24 -12.85 -1.25 16.28
C ARG A 24 -12.03 -0.03 15.87
N LEU A 25 -11.27 -0.17 14.80
CA LEU A 25 -10.52 0.94 14.23
C LEU A 25 -11.45 1.90 13.46
N PRO A 26 -11.34 3.23 13.68
CA PRO A 26 -11.98 4.19 12.78
C PRO A 26 -11.37 4.08 11.39
N VAL A 27 -12.10 4.51 10.36
CA VAL A 27 -11.64 4.45 8.95
C VAL A 27 -10.29 5.16 8.76
N ALA A 28 -10.06 6.28 9.47
CA ALA A 28 -8.77 6.97 9.48
C ALA A 28 -7.61 6.09 10.01
N GLY A 29 -7.88 5.24 11.01
CA GLY A 29 -6.91 4.28 11.53
C GLY A 29 -6.60 3.17 10.52
N ILE A 30 -7.60 2.71 9.77
CA ILE A 30 -7.43 1.74 8.68
C ILE A 30 -6.53 2.35 7.57
N VAL A 31 -6.83 3.56 7.11
CA VAL A 31 -5.99 4.24 6.10
C VAL A 31 -4.56 4.44 6.59
N SER A 32 -4.35 4.74 7.87
CA SER A 32 -3.01 4.87 8.44
C SER A 32 -2.20 3.56 8.41
N ILE A 33 -2.81 2.42 8.73
CA ILE A 33 -2.09 1.13 8.64
C ILE A 33 -1.85 0.72 7.19
N LEU A 34 -2.82 0.95 6.31
CA LEU A 34 -2.67 0.67 4.88
C LEU A 34 -1.59 1.54 4.22
N HIS A 35 -1.46 2.81 4.60
CA HIS A 35 -0.36 3.68 4.13
C HIS A 35 1.02 3.14 4.51
N ARG A 36 1.15 2.58 5.72
CA ARG A 36 2.40 1.94 6.18
C ARG A 36 2.68 0.64 5.43
N ILE A 37 1.67 -0.22 5.31
CA ILE A 37 1.80 -1.48 4.57
C ILE A 37 2.14 -1.22 3.11
N SER A 38 1.50 -0.25 2.46
CA SER A 38 1.75 0.07 1.07
C SER A 38 3.16 0.61 0.84
N GLY A 39 3.67 1.44 1.76
CA GLY A 39 5.08 1.89 1.73
C GLY A 39 6.06 0.72 1.86
N PHE A 40 5.81 -0.18 2.81
CA PHE A 40 6.62 -1.39 2.98
C PHE A 40 6.59 -2.31 1.76
N LEU A 41 5.41 -2.52 1.15
CA LEU A 41 5.27 -3.35 -0.04
C LEU A 41 6.08 -2.79 -1.22
N MET A 42 6.02 -1.47 -1.46
CA MET A 42 6.83 -0.84 -2.52
C MET A 42 8.33 -1.00 -2.25
N PHE A 43 8.76 -0.85 -1.00
CA PHE A 43 10.17 -1.06 -0.62
C PHE A 43 10.60 -2.52 -0.85
N LEU A 44 9.81 -3.47 -0.37
CA LEU A 44 10.10 -4.91 -0.50
C LEU A 44 10.16 -5.34 -1.97
N LEU A 45 9.29 -4.79 -2.80
CA LEU A 45 9.21 -5.10 -4.24
C LEU A 45 10.06 -4.18 -5.11
N MET A 46 10.89 -3.30 -4.51
CA MET A 46 11.78 -2.42 -5.26
C MET A 46 12.73 -3.15 -6.21
N PRO A 47 13.34 -4.32 -5.87
CA PRO A 47 14.13 -5.08 -6.82
C PRO A 47 13.33 -5.53 -8.05
N LEU A 48 12.06 -5.91 -7.86
CA LEU A 48 11.17 -6.27 -8.98
C LEU A 48 10.87 -5.06 -9.87
N ILE A 49 10.60 -3.89 -9.27
CA ILE A 49 10.37 -2.64 -10.01
C ILE A 49 11.59 -2.29 -10.87
N ILE A 50 12.78 -2.35 -10.29
CA ILE A 50 14.04 -2.05 -11.00
C ILE A 50 14.25 -3.04 -12.14
N TRP A 51 14.04 -4.35 -11.90
CA TRP A 51 14.16 -5.37 -12.93
C TRP A 51 13.16 -5.18 -14.08
N MET A 52 11.90 -4.85 -13.78
CA MET A 52 10.89 -4.56 -14.80
C MET A 52 11.28 -3.32 -15.62
N PHE A 53 11.78 -2.28 -14.96
CA PHE A 53 12.20 -1.06 -15.63
C PHE A 53 13.38 -1.32 -16.56
N ASP A 54 14.45 -1.93 -16.06
CA ASP A 54 15.63 -2.32 -16.86
C ASP A 54 15.21 -3.15 -18.08
N SER A 55 14.48 -4.25 -17.84
CA SER A 55 14.01 -5.14 -18.91
C SER A 55 13.16 -4.43 -19.97
N SER A 56 12.43 -3.37 -19.60
CA SER A 56 11.58 -2.62 -20.52
C SER A 56 12.35 -1.66 -21.44
N ILE A 57 13.58 -1.29 -21.10
CA ILE A 57 14.37 -0.30 -21.85
C ILE A 57 15.66 -0.84 -22.45
N THR A 58 16.16 -2.01 -22.03
CA THR A 58 17.46 -2.52 -22.53
C THR A 58 17.46 -2.85 -24.02
N SER A 59 16.45 -3.55 -24.52
CA SER A 59 16.36 -4.02 -25.92
C SER A 59 14.97 -4.54 -26.28
N GLU A 60 14.70 -4.72 -27.56
CA GLU A 60 13.46 -5.38 -28.02
C GLU A 60 13.32 -6.81 -27.47
N ILE A 61 14.44 -7.55 -27.37
CA ILE A 61 14.46 -8.92 -26.85
C ILE A 61 14.12 -8.95 -25.35
N SER A 62 14.65 -8.01 -24.56
CA SER A 62 14.34 -7.91 -23.14
C SER A 62 12.89 -7.49 -22.90
N PHE A 63 12.36 -6.57 -23.72
CA PHE A 63 10.96 -6.17 -23.66
C PHE A 63 10.02 -7.33 -24.01
N ALA A 64 10.37 -8.14 -25.02
CA ALA A 64 9.62 -9.33 -25.38
C ALA A 64 9.62 -10.38 -24.24
N LYS A 65 10.76 -10.57 -23.55
CA LYS A 65 10.84 -11.44 -22.37
C LYS A 65 9.97 -10.94 -21.22
N LEU A 66 9.99 -9.63 -20.95
CA LEU A 66 9.11 -9.02 -19.95
C LEU A 66 7.63 -9.22 -20.31
N SER A 67 7.26 -9.00 -21.57
CA SER A 67 5.91 -9.23 -22.07
C SER A 67 5.48 -10.71 -21.91
N ALA A 68 6.38 -11.65 -22.24
CA ALA A 68 6.14 -13.07 -22.06
C ALA A 68 5.92 -13.46 -20.58
N ALA A 69 6.64 -12.82 -19.65
CA ALA A 69 6.48 -13.05 -18.21
C ALA A 69 5.05 -12.72 -17.73
N PHE A 70 4.42 -11.68 -18.29
CA PHE A 70 3.04 -11.29 -17.97
C PHE A 70 1.98 -12.10 -18.72
N ASN A 71 2.28 -12.55 -19.94
CA ASN A 71 1.32 -13.26 -20.78
C ASN A 71 1.25 -14.76 -20.48
N ILE A 72 2.40 -15.40 -20.30
CA ILE A 72 2.52 -16.85 -20.16
C ILE A 72 3.06 -17.18 -18.76
N GLY A 73 4.13 -16.50 -18.34
CA GLY A 73 4.77 -16.71 -17.04
C GLY A 73 6.29 -16.74 -17.13
N MET A 74 6.93 -16.95 -16.00
CA MET A 74 8.38 -17.06 -15.86
C MET A 74 8.73 -18.24 -14.93
N GLY A 75 9.36 -19.27 -15.49
CA GLY A 75 9.66 -20.49 -14.73
C GLY A 75 8.39 -21.15 -14.21
N PHE A 76 8.28 -21.32 -12.90
CA PHE A 76 7.09 -21.87 -12.24
C PHE A 76 6.02 -20.80 -11.92
N VAL A 77 6.30 -19.51 -12.16
CA VAL A 77 5.39 -18.41 -11.85
C VAL A 77 4.48 -18.13 -13.05
N PRO A 78 3.16 -18.35 -12.96
CA PRO A 78 2.27 -18.13 -14.09
C PRO A 78 2.02 -16.63 -14.35
N GLY A 79 1.75 -16.27 -15.61
CA GLY A 79 1.57 -14.87 -16.01
C GLY A 79 0.44 -14.13 -15.28
N TRP A 80 -0.66 -14.82 -14.95
CA TRP A 80 -1.74 -14.23 -14.15
C TRP A 80 -1.27 -13.82 -12.74
N PHE A 81 -0.35 -14.57 -12.15
CA PHE A 81 0.21 -14.23 -10.83
C PHE A 81 1.14 -13.02 -10.95
N MET A 82 1.94 -12.92 -12.01
CA MET A 82 2.73 -11.71 -12.30
C MET A 82 1.83 -10.47 -12.43
N LYS A 83 0.68 -10.61 -13.11
CA LYS A 83 -0.33 -9.53 -13.17
C LYS A 83 -0.88 -9.19 -11.78
N LEU A 84 -1.18 -10.16 -10.92
CA LEU A 84 -1.64 -9.87 -9.55
C LEU A 84 -0.59 -9.15 -8.70
N VAL A 85 0.69 -9.54 -8.81
CA VAL A 85 1.78 -8.84 -8.13
C VAL A 85 1.90 -7.40 -8.63
N ALA A 86 1.81 -7.18 -9.95
CA ALA A 86 1.78 -5.84 -10.52
C ALA A 86 0.54 -5.04 -10.08
N LEU A 87 -0.64 -5.67 -9.96
CA LEU A 87 -1.84 -5.02 -9.43
C LEU A 87 -1.65 -4.59 -7.97
N ALA A 88 -1.04 -5.44 -7.15
CA ALA A 88 -0.71 -5.12 -5.76
C ALA A 88 0.28 -3.94 -5.67
N LEU A 89 1.25 -3.87 -6.58
CA LEU A 89 2.17 -2.73 -6.71
C LEU A 89 1.46 -1.44 -7.13
N ILE A 90 0.57 -1.51 -8.11
CA ILE A 90 -0.26 -0.38 -8.55
C ILE A 90 -1.10 0.15 -7.39
N TRP A 91 -1.78 -0.76 -6.67
CA TRP A 91 -2.55 -0.40 -5.48
C TRP A 91 -1.66 0.21 -4.40
N ALA A 92 -0.51 -0.39 -4.11
CA ALA A 92 0.40 0.09 -3.08
C ALA A 92 0.85 1.52 -3.38
N TYR A 93 1.27 1.80 -4.61
CA TYR A 93 1.64 3.14 -5.04
C TYR A 93 0.48 4.14 -4.93
N LEU A 94 -0.67 3.83 -5.54
CA LEU A 94 -1.82 4.74 -5.54
C LEU A 94 -2.34 5.02 -4.12
N HIS A 95 -2.47 3.98 -3.30
CA HIS A 95 -2.89 4.13 -1.91
C HIS A 95 -1.88 4.96 -1.12
N HIS A 96 -0.59 4.63 -1.23
CA HIS A 96 0.47 5.34 -0.52
C HIS A 96 0.52 6.82 -0.89
N PHE A 97 0.47 7.12 -2.19
CA PHE A 97 0.53 8.48 -2.71
C PHE A 97 -0.66 9.31 -2.25
N ILE A 98 -1.90 8.83 -2.44
CA ILE A 98 -3.11 9.57 -2.06
C ILE A 98 -3.19 9.75 -0.54
N ALA A 99 -2.86 8.72 0.25
CA ALA A 99 -2.79 8.84 1.70
C ALA A 99 -1.67 9.80 2.15
N GLY A 100 -0.54 9.81 1.44
CA GLY A 100 0.56 10.76 1.66
C GLY A 100 0.15 12.21 1.40
N LEU A 101 -0.56 12.47 0.30
CA LEU A 101 -1.14 13.80 0.04
C LEU A 101 -2.12 14.22 1.13
N ARG A 102 -2.95 13.29 1.61
CA ARG A 102 -3.82 13.54 2.78
C ARG A 102 -3.00 13.93 4.01
N HIS A 103 -1.89 13.25 4.29
CA HIS A 103 -0.99 13.60 5.39
C HIS A 103 -0.39 15.00 5.23
N LEU A 104 0.20 15.30 4.08
CA LEU A 104 0.76 16.62 3.79
C LEU A 104 -0.28 17.73 3.91
N TYR A 105 -1.51 17.49 3.46
CA TYR A 105 -2.61 18.45 3.62
C TYR A 105 -2.94 18.70 5.10
N MET A 106 -3.08 17.64 5.90
CA MET A 106 -3.34 17.78 7.34
C MET A 106 -2.21 18.54 8.04
N ASP A 107 -0.95 18.28 7.66
CA ASP A 107 0.22 18.93 8.25
C ASP A 107 0.30 20.42 7.87
N MET A 108 0.00 20.75 6.61
CA MET A 108 0.05 22.14 6.12
C MET A 108 -1.09 23.00 6.68
N PHE A 109 -2.30 22.46 6.74
CA PHE A 109 -3.51 23.21 7.10
C PHE A 109 -4.01 22.95 8.53
N HIS A 110 -3.29 22.12 9.31
CA HIS A 110 -3.70 21.70 10.66
C HIS A 110 -5.14 21.14 10.71
N ALA A 111 -5.56 20.47 9.63
CA ALA A 111 -6.90 19.92 9.47
C ALA A 111 -7.05 18.58 10.21
N VAL A 112 -7.16 18.62 11.54
CA VAL A 112 -7.07 17.42 12.41
C VAL A 112 -8.38 17.07 13.14
N THR A 113 -9.52 17.57 12.68
CA THR A 113 -10.82 17.24 13.29
C THR A 113 -11.23 15.79 13.02
N LYS A 114 -12.06 15.20 13.89
CA LYS A 114 -12.57 13.82 13.70
C LYS A 114 -13.37 13.67 12.42
N GLU A 115 -14.18 14.67 12.09
CA GLU A 115 -15.02 14.70 10.89
C GLU A 115 -14.16 14.72 9.63
N PHE A 116 -13.18 15.63 9.56
CA PHE A 116 -12.23 15.68 8.46
C PHE A 116 -11.42 14.38 8.37
N GLY A 117 -10.96 13.85 9.50
CA GLY A 117 -10.23 12.58 9.56
C GLY A 117 -11.02 11.42 8.93
N LYS A 118 -12.33 11.35 9.20
CA LYS A 118 -13.23 10.34 8.62
C LYS A 118 -13.48 10.59 7.13
N SER A 119 -13.86 11.81 6.73
CA SER A 119 -14.24 12.11 5.34
C SER A 119 -13.03 11.97 4.40
N SER A 120 -11.88 12.54 4.77
CA SER A 120 -10.64 12.43 3.99
C SER A 120 -10.17 10.98 3.83
N ALA A 121 -10.33 10.14 4.87
CA ALA A 121 -9.97 8.73 4.79
C ALA A 121 -10.88 7.94 3.83
N ILE A 122 -12.18 8.24 3.81
CA ILE A 122 -13.12 7.65 2.85
C ILE A 122 -12.75 8.06 1.42
N VAL A 123 -12.45 9.35 1.19
CA VAL A 123 -12.00 9.86 -0.11
C VAL A 123 -10.72 9.14 -0.55
N THR A 124 -9.74 8.99 0.34
CA THR A 124 -8.51 8.24 0.05
C THR A 124 -8.81 6.81 -0.43
N LEU A 125 -9.70 6.09 0.26
CA LEU A 125 -10.06 4.71 -0.11
C LEU A 125 -10.78 4.64 -1.46
N VAL A 126 -11.78 5.50 -1.67
CA VAL A 126 -12.56 5.54 -2.92
C VAL A 126 -11.65 5.83 -4.12
N LEU A 127 -10.81 6.85 -4.03
CA LEU A 127 -9.89 7.21 -5.12
C LEU A 127 -8.84 6.12 -5.35
N SER A 128 -8.23 5.61 -4.28
CA SER A 128 -7.21 4.55 -4.37
C SER A 128 -7.76 3.28 -5.01
N ILE A 129 -8.90 2.78 -4.53
CA ILE A 129 -9.51 1.55 -5.04
C ILE A 129 -10.08 1.78 -6.44
N GLY A 130 -10.74 2.91 -6.68
CA GLY A 130 -11.30 3.26 -7.98
C GLY A 130 -10.23 3.30 -9.07
N LEU A 131 -9.12 4.00 -8.84
CA LEU A 131 -8.00 4.06 -9.79
C LEU A 131 -7.33 2.69 -9.96
N THR A 132 -7.17 1.92 -8.87
CA THR A 132 -6.64 0.55 -8.94
C THR A 132 -7.51 -0.34 -9.82
N ALA A 133 -8.83 -0.25 -9.67
CA ALA A 133 -9.78 -1.03 -10.45
C ALA A 133 -9.73 -0.66 -11.94
N VAL A 134 -9.66 0.63 -12.26
CA VAL A 134 -9.53 1.12 -13.66
C VAL A 134 -8.23 0.62 -14.29
N LEU A 135 -7.09 0.78 -13.63
CA LEU A 135 -5.79 0.31 -14.15
C LEU A 135 -5.72 -1.22 -14.21
N GLY A 136 -6.30 -1.90 -13.23
CA GLY A 136 -6.44 -3.36 -13.24
C GLY A 136 -7.25 -3.83 -14.44
N ALA A 137 -8.42 -3.23 -14.69
CA ALA A 137 -9.25 -3.55 -15.84
C ALA A 137 -8.49 -3.44 -17.16
N LYS A 138 -7.71 -2.37 -17.36
CA LYS A 138 -6.82 -2.22 -18.51
C LYS A 138 -5.76 -3.32 -18.59
N MET A 139 -5.07 -3.61 -17.49
CA MET A 139 -4.01 -4.63 -17.43
C MET A 139 -4.53 -6.06 -17.72
N PHE A 140 -5.80 -6.32 -17.39
CA PHE A 140 -6.48 -7.58 -17.70
C PHE A 140 -7.21 -7.56 -19.07
N GLY A 141 -7.09 -6.49 -19.86
CA GLY A 141 -7.58 -6.41 -21.23
C GLY A 141 -9.08 -6.18 -21.37
N LEU A 142 -9.72 -5.56 -20.37
CA LEU A 142 -11.15 -5.23 -20.44
C LEU A 142 -11.46 -4.06 -21.40
N TYR A 143 -10.47 -3.21 -21.70
CA TYR A 143 -10.54 -2.11 -22.67
C TYR A 143 -9.14 -1.62 -23.09
#